data_AF-A0A382T1S9-F1
#
_entry.id   AF-A0A382T1S9-F1
#
_cell.length_a   1.000
_cell.length_b   1.000
_cell.length_c   1.000
_cell.angle_alpha   90.00
_cell.angle_beta   90.00
_cell.angle_gamma   90.00
#
_symmetry.space_group_name_H-M   'P 1'
#
loop_
_entity.id
_entity.type
_entity.pdbx_description
1 polymer ?
#
loop_
_entity_poly.entity_id
_entity_poly.type
_entity_poly.pdbx_seq_one_letter_code
_entity_poly.pdbx_strand_id
1 'polypeptide(L)'
;VSEHDAILEAKLKVIDQTHRCVTGKTALIVIDMQHGFIDEGASLEVTAARDIIPNLTALIDAFRSKSAPVIFTEFIYADNVPCLRGDPFGTEHLFGEGEPGFGKPSSNCLIGHNAGTGSES
;
A
#
# COMPACT_ATOMS: atom_id res chain seq x y z
N VAL A 1 -5.05 -43.21 3.13
CA VAL A 1 -5.34 -41.75 3.10
C VAL A 1 -6.83 -41.61 3.36
N SER A 2 -7.23 -40.87 4.40
CA SER A 2 -8.66 -40.71 4.70
C SER A 2 -9.34 -39.85 3.64
N GLU A 3 -10.68 -39.92 3.54
CA GLU A 3 -11.45 -39.04 2.66
C GLU A 3 -11.19 -37.56 2.96
N HIS A 4 -11.02 -37.22 4.24
CA HIS A 4 -10.66 -35.87 4.67
C HIS A 4 -9.30 -35.42 4.12
N ASP A 5 -8.29 -36.29 4.20
CA ASP A 5 -6.94 -35.99 3.69
C ASP A 5 -6.95 -35.78 2.17
N ALA A 6 -7.71 -36.59 1.43
CA ALA A 6 -7.85 -36.46 -0.01
C ALA A 6 -8.52 -35.14 -0.42
N ILE A 7 -9.52 -34.69 0.34
CA ILE A 7 -10.16 -33.38 0.11
C ILE A 7 -9.19 -32.24 0.41
N LEU A 8 -8.42 -32.33 1.50
CA LEU A 8 -7.43 -31.31 1.85
C LEU A 8 -6.34 -31.21 0.78
N GLU A 9 -5.81 -32.34 0.31
CA GLU A 9 -4.80 -32.40 -0.74
C GLU A 9 -5.31 -31.76 -2.04
N ALA A 10 -6.53 -32.08 -2.45
CA ALA A 10 -7.15 -31.48 -3.64
C ALA A 10 -7.26 -29.95 -3.52
N LYS A 11 -7.63 -29.43 -2.34
CA LYS A 11 -7.70 -27.98 -2.09
C LYS A 11 -6.32 -27.33 -2.14
N LEU A 12 -5.32 -27.93 -1.51
CA LEU A 12 -3.94 -27.42 -1.52
C LEU A 12 -3.38 -27.37 -2.94
N LYS A 13 -3.69 -28.39 -3.76
CA LYS A 13 -3.29 -28.42 -5.18
C LYS A 13 -3.89 -27.26 -5.97
N VAL A 14 -5.16 -26.92 -5.75
CA VAL A 14 -5.80 -25.77 -6.42
C VAL A 14 -5.16 -24.46 -5.97
N ILE A 15 -4.86 -24.30 -4.67
CA ILE A 15 -4.19 -23.12 -4.15
C ILE A 15 -2.81 -22.95 -4.80
N ASP A 16 -2.00 -24.01 -4.80
CA ASP A 16 -0.67 -24.01 -5.45
C ASP A 16 -0.77 -23.62 -6.93
N GLN A 17 -1.71 -24.25 -7.67
CA GLN A 17 -1.90 -23.97 -9.08
C GLN A 17 -2.33 -22.53 -9.37
N THR A 18 -3.12 -21.92 -8.49
CA THR A 18 -3.67 -20.56 -8.67
C THR A 18 -2.74 -19.46 -8.16
N HIS A 19 -1.87 -19.73 -7.18
CA HIS A 19 -1.00 -18.74 -6.54
C HIS A 19 0.49 -18.89 -6.91
N ARG A 20 0.83 -19.85 -7.79
CA ARG A 20 2.20 -20.03 -8.27
C ARG A 20 2.73 -18.74 -8.91
N CYS A 21 3.88 -18.29 -8.46
CA CYS A 21 4.66 -17.26 -9.13
C CYS A 21 5.25 -17.83 -10.42
N VAL A 22 4.84 -17.27 -11.57
CA VAL A 22 5.27 -17.72 -12.90
C VAL A 22 6.02 -16.58 -13.58
N THR A 23 7.27 -16.82 -13.97
CA THR A 23 8.09 -15.86 -14.70
C THR A 23 7.36 -15.32 -15.93
N GLY A 24 7.35 -14.00 -16.09
CA GLY A 24 6.65 -13.31 -17.18
C GLY A 24 5.13 -13.22 -17.03
N LYS A 25 4.54 -13.79 -15.96
CA LYS A 25 3.10 -13.71 -15.64
C LYS A 25 2.83 -13.23 -14.22
N THR A 26 3.86 -12.78 -13.51
CA THR A 26 3.75 -12.31 -12.13
C THR A 26 4.44 -10.96 -11.99
N ALA A 27 3.81 -10.07 -11.22
CA ALA A 27 4.32 -8.77 -10.83
C ALA A 27 4.17 -8.62 -9.32
N LEU A 28 5.03 -7.79 -8.70
CA LEU A 28 4.88 -7.35 -7.32
C LEU A 28 4.18 -6.00 -7.32
N ILE A 29 3.08 -5.89 -6.57
CA ILE A 29 2.41 -4.61 -6.32
C ILE A 29 2.64 -4.25 -4.86
N VAL A 30 3.25 -3.09 -4.63
CA VAL A 30 3.49 -2.49 -3.32
C VAL A 30 2.44 -1.43 -3.09
N ILE A 31 1.57 -1.65 -2.11
CA ILE A 31 0.37 -0.83 -1.93
C ILE A 31 0.64 0.23 -0.84
N ASP A 32 0.57 1.49 -1.24
CA ASP A 32 0.45 2.69 -0.39
C ASP A 32 1.45 2.78 0.78
N MET A 33 2.71 2.39 0.53
CA MET A 33 3.82 2.52 1.49
C MET A 33 4.43 3.95 1.49
N GLN A 34 3.56 4.97 1.51
CA GLN A 34 3.91 6.40 1.51
C GLN A 34 4.03 6.96 2.94
N HIS A 35 4.73 8.09 3.11
CA HIS A 35 5.05 8.68 4.41
C HIS A 35 3.81 8.89 5.31
N GLY A 36 2.69 9.34 4.74
CA GLY A 36 1.41 9.53 5.45
C GLY A 36 0.85 8.30 6.18
N PHE A 37 1.31 7.09 5.84
CA PHE A 37 0.97 5.84 6.55
C PHE A 37 2.13 5.24 7.34
N ILE A 38 3.37 5.63 7.06
CA ILE A 38 4.56 4.94 7.59
C ILE A 38 5.27 5.76 8.67
N ASP A 39 5.38 7.07 8.53
CA ASP A 39 6.18 7.88 9.46
C ASP A 39 5.53 7.98 10.84
N GLU A 40 6.36 8.12 11.88
CA GLU A 40 5.86 8.30 13.24
C GLU A 40 5.17 9.67 13.36
N GLY A 41 3.95 9.68 13.89
CA GLY A 41 3.15 10.91 14.01
C GLY A 41 2.45 11.32 12.72
N ALA A 42 2.57 10.54 11.65
CA ALA A 42 1.84 10.78 10.41
C ALA A 42 0.32 10.74 10.64
N SER A 43 -0.42 11.50 9.84
CA SER A 43 -1.86 11.69 9.96
C SER A 43 -2.66 10.39 9.87
N LEU A 44 -2.21 9.44 9.04
CA LEU A 44 -2.81 8.11 8.88
C LEU A 44 -1.85 6.98 9.27
N GLU A 45 -0.94 7.23 10.22
CA GLU A 45 0.07 6.27 10.66
C GLU A 45 -0.51 4.86 10.90
N VAL A 46 0.10 3.87 10.24
CA VAL A 46 -0.09 2.45 10.50
C VAL A 46 1.20 1.92 11.10
N THR A 47 1.33 1.99 12.43
CA THR A 47 2.57 1.65 13.15
C THR A 47 3.14 0.28 12.75
N ALA A 48 2.30 -0.74 12.58
CA ALA A 48 2.70 -2.09 12.19
C ALA A 48 3.26 -2.20 10.76
N ALA A 49 3.05 -1.20 9.90
CA ALA A 49 3.56 -1.21 8.53
C ALA A 49 5.09 -1.09 8.48
N ARG A 50 5.74 -0.53 9.52
CA ARG A 50 7.20 -0.49 9.61
C ARG A 50 7.82 -1.88 9.72
N ASP A 51 7.13 -2.78 10.40
CA ASP A 51 7.61 -4.14 10.66
C ASP A 51 7.77 -4.96 9.37
N ILE A 52 7.05 -4.59 8.31
CA ILE A 52 7.09 -5.31 7.02
C ILE A 52 8.10 -4.74 6.03
N ILE A 53 8.72 -3.59 6.30
CA ILE A 53 9.68 -2.94 5.40
C ILE A 53 10.84 -3.87 5.00
N PRO A 54 11.46 -4.66 5.91
CA PRO A 54 12.53 -5.57 5.52
C PRO A 54 12.05 -6.67 4.56
N ASN A 55 10.86 -7.23 4.79
CA ASN A 55 10.28 -8.25 3.92
C ASN A 55 9.92 -7.68 2.55
N LEU A 56 9.38 -6.46 2.52
CA LEU A 56 9.07 -5.76 1.30
C LEU A 56 10.32 -5.49 0.47
N THR A 57 11.40 -5.04 1.11
CA THR A 57 12.70 -4.81 0.47
C THR A 57 13.23 -6.09 -0.16
N ALA A 58 13.19 -7.21 0.58
CA ALA A 58 13.62 -8.51 0.07
C ALA A 58 12.78 -8.98 -1.14
N LEU A 59 11.46 -8.75 -1.12
CA LEU A 59 10.58 -9.06 -2.25
C LEU A 59 10.88 -8.17 -3.46
N ILE A 60 11.06 -6.87 -3.26
CA ILE A 60 11.41 -5.92 -4.32
C ILE A 60 12.71 -6.34 -5.01
N ASP A 61 13.75 -6.66 -4.23
CA ASP A 61 15.04 -7.10 -4.77
C ASP A 61 14.94 -8.44 -5.50
N ALA A 62 14.16 -9.39 -4.96
CA ALA A 62 13.90 -10.68 -5.61
C ALA A 62 13.19 -10.55 -6.96
N PHE A 63 12.27 -9.59 -7.10
CA PHE A 63 11.60 -9.30 -8.37
C PHE A 63 12.51 -8.56 -9.35
N ARG A 64 13.21 -7.51 -8.88
CA ARG A 64 14.13 -6.71 -9.70
C ARG A 64 15.28 -7.55 -10.25
N SER A 65 15.88 -8.43 -9.44
CA SER A 65 16.96 -9.34 -9.88
C SER A 65 16.53 -10.30 -10.99
N LYS A 66 15.23 -10.58 -11.13
CA LYS A 66 14.64 -11.40 -12.20
C LYS A 66 14.06 -10.57 -13.35
N SER A 67 14.27 -9.25 -13.33
CA SER A 67 13.64 -8.30 -14.27
C SER A 67 12.11 -8.43 -14.30
N ALA A 68 11.50 -8.85 -13.18
CA ALA A 68 10.05 -8.93 -13.03
C ALA A 68 9.48 -7.55 -12.62
N PRO A 69 8.25 -7.20 -13.03
CA PRO A 69 7.67 -5.90 -12.70
C PRO A 69 7.48 -5.70 -11.20
N VAL A 70 7.87 -4.53 -10.71
CA VAL A 70 7.55 -4.01 -9.38
C VAL A 70 6.79 -2.71 -9.57
N ILE A 71 5.57 -2.65 -9.07
CA ILE A 71 4.64 -1.53 -9.24
C ILE A 71 4.33 -0.98 -7.85
N PHE A 72 4.40 0.34 -7.70
CA PHE A 72 4.01 1.02 -6.47
C PHE A 72 2.68 1.75 -6.72
N THR A 73 1.78 1.71 -5.74
CA THR A 73 0.61 2.59 -5.72
C THR A 73 0.82 3.71 -4.73
N GLU A 74 0.17 4.82 -5.02
CA GLU A 74 0.07 5.97 -4.13
C GLU A 74 -1.42 6.31 -4.02
N PHE A 75 -1.93 6.29 -2.79
CA PHE A 75 -3.25 6.83 -2.51
C PHE A 75 -3.18 8.35 -2.57
N ILE A 76 -4.04 8.93 -3.40
CA ILE A 76 -4.11 10.38 -3.62
C ILE A 76 -5.56 10.85 -3.52
N TYR A 77 -5.74 12.05 -3.00
CA TYR A 77 -7.00 12.76 -2.84
C TYR A 77 -6.97 14.03 -3.69
N ALA A 78 -8.02 14.26 -4.46
CA ALA A 78 -8.21 15.47 -5.23
C ALA A 78 -9.60 16.03 -4.90
N ASP A 79 -9.69 17.33 -4.66
CA ASP A 79 -10.94 18.04 -4.38
C ASP A 79 -11.98 17.86 -5.50
N ASN A 80 -11.52 17.72 -6.73
CA ASN A 80 -12.34 17.51 -7.91
C ASN A 80 -12.74 16.05 -8.16
N VAL A 81 -12.26 15.10 -7.36
CA VAL A 81 -12.61 13.67 -7.46
C VAL A 81 -13.57 13.29 -6.33
N PRO A 82 -14.83 12.90 -6.64
CA PRO A 82 -15.79 12.52 -5.61
C PRO A 82 -15.28 11.35 -4.75
N CYS A 83 -15.34 11.51 -3.42
CA CYS A 83 -15.00 10.45 -2.47
C CYS A 83 -16.26 9.90 -1.80
N LEU A 84 -16.37 8.56 -1.70
CA LEU A 84 -17.52 7.88 -1.09
C LEU A 84 -17.67 8.14 0.42
N ARG A 85 -16.60 8.60 1.10
CA ARG A 85 -16.64 8.92 2.54
C ARG A 85 -17.18 10.32 2.86
N GLY A 86 -17.53 11.12 1.86
CA GLY A 86 -18.03 12.49 2.03
C GLY A 86 -17.03 13.56 1.62
N ASP A 87 -17.52 14.80 1.55
CA ASP A 87 -16.77 15.98 1.14
C ASP A 87 -16.79 17.04 2.28
N PRO A 88 -15.62 17.45 2.81
CA PRO A 88 -14.28 16.96 2.49
C PRO A 88 -13.99 15.57 3.08
N PHE A 89 -13.09 14.84 2.43
CA PHE A 89 -12.61 13.55 2.92
C PHE A 89 -11.63 13.76 4.07
N GLY A 90 -12.10 13.72 5.32
CA GLY A 90 -11.25 13.88 6.51
C GLY A 90 -10.61 15.28 6.62
N THR A 91 -10.12 15.61 7.81
CA THR A 91 -9.46 16.91 8.03
C THR A 91 -8.01 16.86 7.53
N GLU A 92 -7.40 15.68 7.55
CA GLU A 92 -6.00 15.39 7.24
C GLU A 92 -5.62 15.71 5.78
N HIS A 93 -6.59 15.56 4.88
CA HIS A 93 -6.40 15.78 3.45
C HIS A 93 -6.53 17.26 3.05
N LEU A 94 -6.96 18.12 3.97
CA LEU A 94 -6.98 19.56 3.76
C LEU A 94 -5.56 20.11 3.83
N PHE A 95 -5.34 21.22 3.12
CA PHE A 95 -4.07 21.95 3.18
C PHE A 95 -3.73 22.31 4.64
N GLY A 96 -2.50 22.00 5.05
CA GLY A 96 -1.99 22.32 6.37
C GLY A 96 -0.50 22.65 6.34
N GLU A 97 -0.12 23.69 7.09
CA GLU A 97 1.27 24.04 7.38
C GLU A 97 1.55 23.71 8.85
N GLY A 98 2.51 22.82 9.14
CA GLY A 98 2.89 22.45 10.51
C GLY A 98 3.23 20.96 10.69
N GLU A 99 3.27 20.51 11.95
CA GLU A 99 3.47 19.11 12.31
C GLU A 99 2.20 18.29 12.00
N PRO A 100 2.29 17.20 11.22
CA PRO A 100 1.15 16.37 10.86
C PRO A 100 0.57 15.61 12.05
N GLY A 101 -0.59 14.97 11.84
CA GLY A 101 -1.20 14.09 12.84
C GLY A 101 -2.71 13.99 12.70
N PHE A 102 -3.24 12.89 13.23
CA PHE A 102 -4.66 12.57 13.15
C PHE A 102 -5.54 13.73 13.67
N GLY A 103 -6.57 14.08 12.90
CA GLY A 103 -7.52 15.15 13.17
C GLY A 103 -7.06 16.56 12.79
N LYS A 104 -5.88 16.72 12.17
CA LYS A 104 -5.32 18.03 11.78
C LYS A 104 -5.07 18.10 10.27
N PRO A 105 -5.23 19.28 9.63
CA PRO A 105 -4.83 19.46 8.25
C PRO A 105 -3.32 19.24 8.08
N SER A 106 -2.92 18.44 7.08
CA SER A 106 -1.51 18.16 6.81
C SER A 106 -1.19 17.99 5.33
N SER A 107 -2.16 18.22 4.44
CA SER A 107 -2.05 17.95 3.00
C SER A 107 -1.78 16.47 2.68
N ASN A 108 -2.12 15.55 3.59
CA ASN A 108 -1.86 14.13 3.40
C ASN A 108 -2.58 13.62 2.14
N CYS A 109 -1.85 12.91 1.27
CA CYS A 109 -2.35 12.40 -0.01
C CYS A 109 -2.90 13.47 -0.99
N LEU A 110 -2.81 14.78 -0.74
CA LEU A 110 -3.49 15.79 -1.56
C LEU A 110 -2.78 16.00 -2.93
N ILE A 111 -3.53 15.95 -4.04
CA ILE A 111 -3.05 16.33 -5.37
C ILE A 111 -2.94 17.85 -5.48
N GLY A 112 -1.78 18.39 -5.87
CA GLY A 112 -1.58 19.83 -6.03
C GLY A 112 -0.23 20.21 -6.63
N HIS A 113 0.18 21.49 -6.55
CA HIS A 113 1.40 22.08 -7.14
C HIS A 113 2.72 21.51 -6.59
N ASN A 114 2.69 20.35 -5.95
CA ASN A 114 3.76 19.64 -5.27
C ASN A 114 3.33 18.19 -4.95
N ALA A 115 2.46 17.54 -5.75
CA ALA A 115 2.09 16.13 -5.51
C ALA A 115 3.34 15.23 -5.47
N GLY A 116 3.48 14.41 -4.44
CA GLY A 116 4.73 13.66 -4.16
C GLY A 116 5.85 14.49 -3.51
N THR A 117 5.58 15.74 -3.12
CA THR A 117 6.53 16.63 -2.43
C THR A 117 5.85 17.31 -1.25
N GLY A 118 6.08 16.76 -0.06
CA GLY A 118 5.54 17.17 1.23
C GLY A 118 6.08 16.21 2.29
N SER A 119 5.97 16.53 3.58
CA SER A 119 6.45 15.62 4.64
C SER A 119 5.70 14.29 4.70
N GLU A 120 4.49 14.23 4.15
CA GLU A 120 3.61 13.05 4.16
C GLU A 120 3.24 12.51 2.78
N SER A 121 3.76 13.14 1.71
CA SER A 121 3.57 12.67 0.33
C SER A 121 4.50 11.49 0.02
#